data_AF-A0AAW4Q9T3-F1
#
_entry.id   AF-A0AAW4Q9T3-F1
#
_cell.length_a   1.000
_cell.length_b   1.000
_cell.length_c   1.000
_cell.angle_alpha   90.00
_cell.angle_beta   90.00
_cell.angle_gamma   90.00
#
_symmetry.space_group_name_H-M   'P 1'
#
loop_
_entity.id
_entity.type
_entity.pdbx_description
1 polymer ?
#
loop_
_entity_poly.entity_id
_entity_poly.type
_entity_poly.pdbx_seq_one_letter_code
_entity_poly.pdbx_strand_id
1 'polypeptide(L)'
;MQNFCKTLLVAATFAMAAFAVHAQSVGGRGADLGWYVSQPMQFVVSGVLLKDGSTTEIRPTHGIYVARSQTEAIDFFSAKMRDENPGYHLVTALASPVPVTGTCRLDI
;
A
#
# COMPACT_ATOMS: atom_id res chain seq x y z
N MET A 1 -36.53 -26.92 -2.04
CA MET A 1 -36.21 -25.60 -2.65
C MET A 1 -36.05 -24.45 -1.65
N GLN A 2 -36.72 -24.43 -0.48
CA GLN A 2 -36.63 -23.31 0.47
C GLN A 2 -35.24 -23.03 1.06
N ASN A 3 -34.42 -24.06 1.30
CA ASN A 3 -33.12 -23.90 1.95
C ASN A 3 -32.06 -23.30 1.00
N PHE A 4 -32.23 -23.48 -0.31
CA PHE A 4 -31.30 -22.98 -1.33
C PHE A 4 -31.39 -21.47 -1.50
N CYS A 5 -32.62 -20.90 -1.42
CA CYS A 5 -32.80 -19.45 -1.47
C CYS A 5 -32.22 -18.74 -0.23
N LYS A 6 -32.28 -19.37 0.95
CA LYS A 6 -31.73 -18.79 2.18
C LYS A 6 -30.20 -18.74 2.18
N THR A 7 -29.54 -19.81 1.74
CA THR A 7 -28.07 -19.83 1.61
C THR A 7 -27.57 -18.89 0.51
N LEU A 8 -28.30 -18.75 -0.60
CA LEU A 8 -27.97 -17.80 -1.66
C LEU A 8 -28.02 -16.34 -1.16
N LEU A 9 -29.04 -16.00 -0.37
CA LEU A 9 -29.20 -14.65 0.19
C LEU A 9 -28.09 -14.28 1.21
N VAL A 10 -27.67 -15.26 2.03
CA VAL A 10 -26.57 -15.06 2.99
C VAL A 10 -25.23 -14.94 2.26
N ALA A 11 -24.97 -15.78 1.26
CA ALA A 11 -23.75 -15.69 0.46
C ALA A 11 -23.67 -14.36 -0.32
N ALA A 12 -24.80 -13.87 -0.85
CA ALA A 12 -24.87 -12.59 -1.54
C ALA A 12 -24.64 -11.40 -0.60
N THR A 13 -25.14 -11.44 0.64
CA THR A 13 -24.90 -10.38 1.62
C THR A 13 -23.45 -10.36 2.12
N PHE A 14 -22.84 -11.53 2.32
CA PHE A 14 -21.40 -11.60 2.62
C PHE A 14 -20.52 -11.12 1.45
N ALA A 15 -20.88 -11.46 0.21
CA ALA A 15 -20.17 -10.98 -0.97
C ALA A 15 -20.27 -9.45 -1.12
N MET A 16 -21.44 -8.86 -0.86
CA MET A 16 -21.61 -7.39 -0.93
C MET A 16 -20.90 -6.65 0.21
N ALA A 17 -20.83 -7.23 1.42
CA ALA A 17 -20.12 -6.62 2.55
C ALA A 17 -18.59 -6.56 2.34
N ALA A 18 -18.02 -7.49 1.55
CA ALA A 18 -16.59 -7.50 1.25
C ALA A 18 -16.13 -6.32 0.38
N PHE A 19 -17.03 -5.68 -0.38
CA PHE A 19 -16.69 -4.54 -1.23
C PHE A 19 -16.81 -3.17 -0.54
N ALA A 20 -17.41 -3.11 0.66
CA ALA A 20 -17.64 -1.87 1.40
C ALA A 20 -16.37 -1.27 2.07
N VAL A 21 -15.20 -1.88 1.87
CA VAL A 21 -13.88 -1.38 2.31
C VAL A 21 -13.20 -0.57 1.19
N HIS A 22 -13.99 0.17 0.40
CA HIS A 22 -13.45 1.26 -0.40
C HIS A 22 -14.04 2.53 0.20
N ALA A 23 -13.19 3.46 0.68
CA ALA A 23 -13.67 4.82 0.96
C ALA A 23 -13.88 5.55 -0.37
N GLN A 24 -14.74 4.97 -1.19
CA GLN A 24 -15.22 5.61 -2.38
C GLN A 24 -16.15 6.73 -1.94
N SER A 25 -15.84 7.90 -2.46
CA SER A 25 -16.81 8.82 -3.05
C SER A 25 -17.82 8.08 -3.97
N VAL A 26 -18.61 7.13 -3.44
CA VAL A 26 -19.74 6.51 -4.14
C VAL A 26 -20.99 7.32 -3.81
N GLY A 27 -21.30 8.29 -4.67
CA GLY A 27 -22.62 8.94 -4.72
C GLY A 27 -22.99 9.79 -3.49
N GLY A 28 -22.02 10.44 -2.85
CA GLY A 28 -22.26 11.39 -1.76
C GLY A 28 -21.94 12.83 -2.14
N ARG A 29 -22.45 13.80 -1.37
CA ARG A 29 -22.31 15.25 -1.57
C ARG A 29 -20.89 15.75 -1.89
N GLY A 30 -19.85 15.04 -1.43
CA GLY A 30 -18.46 15.36 -1.78
C GLY A 30 -18.19 15.21 -3.29
N ALA A 31 -18.64 14.11 -3.90
CA ALA A 31 -18.51 13.86 -5.33
C ALA A 31 -19.25 14.93 -6.16
N ASP A 32 -20.44 15.33 -5.71
CA ASP A 32 -21.25 16.39 -6.35
C ASP A 32 -20.57 17.77 -6.29
N LEU A 33 -19.61 17.95 -5.38
CA LEU A 33 -18.82 19.17 -5.19
C LEU A 33 -17.39 19.04 -5.76
N GLY A 34 -17.10 18.00 -6.55
CA GLY A 34 -15.78 17.77 -7.16
C GLY A 34 -14.71 17.24 -6.19
N TRP A 35 -15.09 16.82 -5.00
CA TRP A 35 -14.18 16.22 -4.02
C TRP A 35 -14.08 14.72 -4.20
N TYR A 36 -12.87 14.23 -4.42
CA TYR A 36 -12.57 12.81 -4.50
C TYR A 36 -11.65 12.36 -3.36
N VAL A 37 -11.92 11.18 -2.82
CA VAL A 37 -11.07 10.57 -1.79
C VAL A 37 -9.92 9.84 -2.48
N SER A 38 -8.71 10.34 -2.30
CA SER A 38 -7.49 9.67 -2.74
C SER A 38 -6.96 8.78 -1.62
N GLN A 39 -6.96 7.47 -1.86
CA GLN A 39 -6.44 6.43 -0.96
C GLN A 39 -5.38 5.59 -1.67
N PRO A 40 -4.17 6.14 -1.87
CA PRO A 40 -3.10 5.39 -2.52
C PRO A 40 -2.69 4.20 -1.63
N MET A 41 -2.48 3.04 -2.25
CA MET A 41 -1.89 1.90 -1.57
C MET A 41 -0.42 2.21 -1.27
N GLN A 42 -0.04 2.10 0.00
CA GLN A 42 1.28 2.49 0.47
C GLN A 42 1.92 1.36 1.27
N PHE A 43 3.25 1.27 1.16
CA PHE A 43 4.06 0.33 1.91
C PHE A 43 5.21 1.08 2.57
N VAL A 44 5.42 0.81 3.86
CA VAL A 44 6.68 1.16 4.52
C VAL A 44 7.67 0.05 4.20
N VAL A 45 8.80 0.42 3.62
CA VAL A 45 9.90 -0.50 3.32
C VAL A 45 11.05 -0.17 4.25
N SER A 46 11.49 -1.15 5.02
CA SER A 46 12.65 -1.06 5.89
C SER A 46 13.74 -1.95 5.33
N GLY A 47 14.96 -1.44 5.23
CA GLY A 47 16.10 -2.19 4.72
C GLY A 47 17.37 -1.94 5.52
N VAL A 48 18.34 -2.82 5.26
CA VAL A 48 19.65 -2.78 5.91
C VAL A 48 20.73 -2.71 4.83
N LEU A 49 21.49 -1.62 4.83
CA LEU A 49 22.64 -1.46 3.96
C LEU A 49 23.91 -1.90 4.68
N LEU A 50 24.81 -2.56 3.96
CA LEU A 50 26.15 -2.90 4.43
C LEU A 50 27.17 -2.17 3.57
N LYS A 51 28.19 -1.58 4.20
CA LYS A 51 29.27 -0.91 3.47
C LYS A 51 30.11 -1.93 2.71
N ASP A 52 30.46 -1.60 1.48
CA ASP A 52 31.30 -2.45 0.64
C ASP A 52 32.67 -2.69 1.29
N GLY A 53 33.09 -3.96 1.34
CA GLY A 53 34.32 -4.36 2.01
C GLY A 53 34.26 -4.36 3.54
N SER A 54 33.11 -4.06 4.15
CA SER A 54 32.89 -4.15 5.60
C SER A 54 31.99 -5.33 5.95
N THR A 55 32.17 -5.87 7.16
CA THR A 55 31.27 -6.87 7.75
C THR A 55 30.51 -6.32 8.96
N THR A 56 30.80 -5.08 9.38
CA THR A 56 30.30 -4.51 10.63
C THR A 56 29.66 -3.14 10.47
N GLU A 57 29.96 -2.40 9.39
CA GLU A 57 29.39 -1.07 9.16
C GLU A 57 28.04 -1.21 8.46
N ILE A 58 26.99 -1.09 9.27
CA ILE A 58 25.60 -1.28 8.85
C ILE A 58 24.86 0.06 8.93
N ARG A 59 23.99 0.32 7.95
CA ARG A 59 23.10 1.49 7.91
C ARG A 59 21.65 1.07 7.72
N PRO A 60 20.80 1.15 8.76
CA PRO A 60 19.36 1.01 8.62
C PRO A 60 18.78 2.15 7.78
N THR A 61 17.79 1.84 6.95
CA THR A 61 17.11 2.80 6.08
C THR A 61 15.64 2.41 5.96
N HIS A 62 14.77 3.39 5.76
CA HIS A 62 13.36 3.16 5.59
C HIS A 62 12.74 4.21 4.66
N GLY A 63 11.61 3.88 4.06
CA GLY A 63 10.83 4.82 3.26
C GLY A 63 9.39 4.36 3.09
N ILE A 64 8.50 5.28 2.74
CA ILE A 64 7.11 4.98 2.40
C ILE A 64 6.96 5.15 0.89
N TYR A 65 6.42 4.13 0.23
CA TYR A 65 6.25 4.08 -1.21
C TYR A 65 4.79 3.84 -1.56
N VAL A 66 4.29 4.63 -2.51
CA VAL A 66 3.03 4.31 -3.19
C VAL A 66 3.32 3.23 -4.22
N ALA A 67 2.73 2.05 -4.06
CA ALA A 67 2.94 0.91 -4.94
C ALA A 67 1.70 0.01 -4.94
N ARG A 68 1.55 -0.83 -5.97
CA ARG A 68 0.44 -1.78 -6.10
C ARG A 68 0.68 -3.08 -5.34
N SER A 69 1.92 -3.33 -4.91
CA SER A 69 2.30 -4.53 -4.15
C SER A 69 3.52 -4.29 -3.26
N GLN A 70 3.73 -5.19 -2.30
CA GLN A 70 4.95 -5.22 -1.47
C GLN A 70 6.21 -5.39 -2.32
N THR A 71 6.17 -6.26 -3.33
CA THR A 71 7.29 -6.51 -4.24
C THR A 71 7.68 -5.25 -5.01
N GLU A 72 6.70 -4.56 -5.61
CA GLU A 72 6.95 -3.31 -6.32
C GLU A 72 7.52 -2.22 -5.40
N ALA A 73 7.04 -2.12 -4.15
CA ALA A 73 7.60 -1.21 -3.17
C ALA A 73 9.07 -1.54 -2.84
N ILE A 74 9.42 -2.82 -2.71
CA ILE A 74 10.81 -3.28 -2.50
C ILE A 74 11.66 -2.96 -3.72
N ASP A 75 11.15 -3.12 -4.94
CA ASP A 75 11.89 -2.80 -6.18
C ASP A 75 12.22 -1.31 -6.26
N PHE A 76 11.24 -0.44 -6.00
CA PHE A 76 11.47 1.02 -5.95
C PHE A 76 12.46 1.40 -4.86
N PHE A 77 12.29 0.84 -3.66
CA PHE A 77 13.23 1.07 -2.55
C PHE A 77 14.65 0.61 -2.91
N SER A 78 14.81 -0.58 -3.49
CA SER A 78 16.11 -1.15 -3.84
C SER A 78 16.82 -0.35 -4.91
N ALA A 79 16.09 0.10 -5.93
CA ALA A 79 16.62 0.99 -6.96
C ALA A 79 17.12 2.31 -6.35
N LYS A 80 16.29 2.94 -5.49
CA LYS A 80 16.67 4.18 -4.79
C LYS A 80 17.89 3.99 -3.89
N MET A 81 17.95 2.90 -3.13
CA MET A 81 19.07 2.64 -2.23
C MET A 81 20.39 2.47 -2.98
N ARG A 82 20.37 1.76 -4.12
CA ARG A 82 21.54 1.61 -4.99
C ARG A 82 22.02 2.95 -5.54
N ASP A 83 21.09 3.81 -5.96
CA ASP A 83 21.44 5.07 -6.63
C ASP A 83 21.89 6.15 -5.63
N GLU A 84 21.35 6.16 -4.40
CA GLU A 84 21.61 7.20 -3.40
C GLU A 84 22.69 6.83 -2.37
N ASN A 85 23.12 5.57 -2.28
CA ASN A 85 24.08 5.11 -1.27
C ASN A 85 25.31 4.45 -1.91
N PRO A 86 26.15 5.22 -2.65
CA PRO A 86 27.39 4.67 -3.20
C PRO A 86 28.29 4.13 -2.09
N GLY A 87 28.93 2.98 -2.35
CA GLY A 87 29.79 2.29 -1.38
C GLY A 87 29.04 1.45 -0.34
N TYR A 88 27.72 1.28 -0.51
CA TYR A 88 26.91 0.35 0.27
C TYR A 88 26.07 -0.51 -0.66
N HIS A 89 25.76 -1.73 -0.24
CA HIS A 89 24.79 -2.60 -0.89
C HIS A 89 23.66 -2.99 0.07
N LEU A 90 22.48 -3.22 -0.50
CA LEU A 90 21.31 -3.66 0.26
C LEU A 90 21.41 -5.15 0.57
N VAL A 91 21.35 -5.51 1.85
CA VAL A 91 21.42 -6.90 2.32
C VAL A 91 20.04 -7.52 2.43
N THR A 92 19.08 -6.77 2.95
CA THR A 92 17.71 -7.23 3.12
C THR A 92 16.75 -6.04 3.13
N ALA A 93 15.52 -6.29 2.70
CA ALA A 93 14.41 -5.36 2.77
C ALA A 93 13.13 -6.10 3.13
N LEU A 94 12.29 -5.44 3.92
CA LEU A 94 10.95 -5.89 4.28
C LEU A 94 9.96 -4.77 3.99
N ALA A 95 8.88 -5.09 3.30
CA ALA A 95 7.76 -4.19 3.10
C ALA A 95 6.60 -4.58 4.02
N SER A 96 5.92 -3.57 4.58
CA SER A 96 4.69 -3.72 5.35
C SER A 96 3.64 -2.76 4.83
N PRO A 97 2.38 -3.18 4.69
CA PRO A 97 1.31 -2.29 4.25
C PRO A 97 1.10 -1.17 5.28
N VAL A 98 1.00 0.07 4.80
CA VAL A 98 0.57 1.21 5.62
C VAL A 98 -0.96 1.21 5.65
N PRO A 99 -1.58 1.37 6.84
CA PRO A 99 -3.04 1.47 6.93
C PRO A 99 -3.58 2.55 5.99
N VAL A 100 -4.64 2.21 5.26
CA VAL A 100 -5.22 3.09 4.25
C VAL A 100 -5.76 4.34 4.93
N THR A 101 -5.18 5.50 4.61
CA THR A 101 -5.70 6.81 5.00
C THR A 101 -6.19 7.54 3.76
N GLY A 102 -7.40 8.10 3.82
CA GLY A 102 -7.98 8.87 2.72
C GLY A 102 -7.73 10.35 2.92
N THR A 103 -7.30 11.02 1.84
CA THR A 103 -7.29 12.49 1.79
C THR A 103 -8.30 12.96 0.77
N CYS A 104 -9.16 13.92 1.14
CA CYS A 104 -10.04 14.58 0.20
C CYS A 104 -9.22 15.55 -0.64
N ARG A 105 -9.27 15.39 -1.96
CA ARG A 105 -8.69 16.34 -2.92
C ARG A 105 -9.81 16.95 -3.75
N LEU A 106 -9.69 18.25 -4.00
CA LEU A 106 -10.54 18.97 -4.93
C LEU A 106 -9.85 18.91 -6.29
N ASP A 107 -10.47 18.25 -7.27
CA ASP A 107 -10.03 18.35 -8.66
C ASP A 107 -10.66 19.63 -9.24
N ILE A 108 -9.85 20.64 -9.52
CA ILE A 108 -10.24 21.92 -10.15
C ILE A 108 -9.85 21.89 -11.62
#